data_AF-A0AAD9U5D3-F1
#
_entry.id   AF-A0AAD9U5D3-F1
#
_cell.length_a   1.000
_cell.length_b   1.000
_cell.length_c   1.000
_cell.angle_alpha   90.00
_cell.angle_beta   90.00
_cell.angle_gamma   90.00
#
_symmetry.space_group_name_H-M   'P 1'
#
loop_
_entity.id
_entity.type
_entity.pdbx_description
1 polymer ?
#
loop_
_entity_poly.entity_id
_entity_poly.type
_entity_poly.pdbx_seq_one_letter_code
_entity_poly.pdbx_strand_id
1 'polypeptide(L)'
;MVFEAISMVILQPECMLIISDWHTGISNGMKSIFPDASHGFCAYHLANNLKQHCRKRGDVINLYYRATYAFRVVEFDSLMVKMKSIHSKVHDELVEVGIQKFSLVHCPRKRYHMITINIAESMNSCLLVIQKLPIISIAEFIRDLLQRWFHNHRCNARETPTFLTQDAYQHVKDRVLSS
;
A
#
# COMPACT_ATOMS: atom_id res chain seq x y z
N MET A 1 -17.44 -15.04 0.55
CA MET A 1 -18.31 -14.03 -0.09
C MET A 1 -17.56 -12.87 -0.75
N VAL A 2 -16.92 -11.93 -0.03
CA VAL A 2 -16.32 -10.73 -0.69
C VAL A 2 -15.19 -11.09 -1.67
N PHE A 3 -14.23 -11.90 -1.24
CA PHE A 3 -13.11 -12.29 -2.09
C PHE A 3 -13.49 -13.20 -3.28
N GLU A 4 -14.52 -14.04 -3.13
CA GLU A 4 -15.04 -14.89 -4.21
C GLU A 4 -15.65 -14.05 -5.33
N ALA A 5 -16.46 -13.04 -4.98
CA ALA A 5 -17.03 -12.12 -5.96
C ALA A 5 -15.96 -11.32 -6.70
N ILE A 6 -14.88 -10.95 -6.03
CA ILE A 6 -13.73 -10.25 -6.64
C ILE A 6 -12.99 -11.18 -7.63
N SER A 7 -12.83 -12.46 -7.28
CA SER A 7 -12.14 -13.44 -8.13
C SER A 7 -12.84 -13.65 -9.48
N MET A 8 -14.18 -13.57 -9.51
CA MET A 8 -14.95 -13.71 -10.75
C MET A 8 -14.71 -12.60 -11.80
N VAL A 9 -14.15 -11.46 -11.40
CA VAL A 9 -13.97 -10.28 -12.27
C VAL A 9 -12.49 -10.08 -12.65
N ILE A 10 -11.56 -10.74 -11.94
CA ILE A 10 -10.13 -10.62 -12.18
C ILE A 10 -9.68 -11.66 -13.21
N LEU A 11 -9.27 -11.19 -14.38
CA LEU A 11 -8.91 -12.05 -15.51
C LEU A 11 -7.51 -12.68 -15.41
N GLN A 12 -6.60 -12.14 -14.56
CA GLN A 12 -5.20 -12.60 -14.45
C GLN A 12 -4.64 -12.46 -13.02
N PRO A 13 -5.00 -13.35 -12.07
CA PRO A 13 -4.54 -13.28 -10.68
C PRO A 13 -3.04 -13.58 -10.54
N GLU A 14 -2.47 -14.36 -11.45
CA GLU A 14 -1.06 -14.79 -11.44
C GLU A 14 -0.06 -13.64 -11.63
N CYS A 15 -0.50 -12.47 -12.10
CA CYS A 15 0.35 -11.28 -12.22
C CYS A 15 0.11 -10.25 -11.11
N MET A 16 -0.78 -10.56 -10.17
CA MET A 16 -1.29 -9.59 -9.22
C MET A 16 -0.44 -9.48 -7.96
N LEU A 17 -0.35 -8.25 -7.46
CA LEU A 17 0.04 -7.96 -6.08
C LEU A 17 -1.16 -7.37 -5.35
N ILE A 18 -1.65 -8.07 -4.33
CA ILE A 18 -2.71 -7.59 -3.46
C ILE A 18 -2.07 -7.01 -2.20
N ILE A 19 -2.48 -5.80 -1.82
CA ILE A 19 -2.01 -5.13 -0.61
C ILE A 19 -3.18 -5.02 0.36
N SER A 20 -2.98 -5.46 1.59
CA SER A 20 -4.02 -5.43 2.62
C SER A 20 -3.48 -5.09 3.99
N ASP A 21 -4.37 -4.99 4.96
CA ASP A 21 -4.00 -4.92 6.37
C ASP A 21 -3.36 -6.24 6.83
N TRP A 22 -2.53 -6.13 7.86
CA TRP A 22 -1.94 -7.29 8.52
C TRP A 22 -2.97 -7.90 9.48
N HIS A 23 -3.73 -8.87 8.97
CA HIS A 23 -4.72 -9.62 9.73
C HIS A 23 -4.76 -11.08 9.27
N THR A 24 -4.83 -12.02 10.21
CA THR A 24 -4.77 -13.47 9.92
C THR A 24 -5.92 -13.93 9.03
N GLY A 25 -7.14 -13.44 9.29
CA GLY A 25 -8.30 -13.76 8.47
C GLY A 25 -8.18 -13.32 7.01
N ILE A 26 -7.57 -12.15 6.77
CA ILE A 26 -7.32 -11.67 5.39
C ILE A 26 -6.27 -12.55 4.72
N SER A 27 -5.18 -12.86 5.41
CA SER A 27 -4.11 -13.70 4.88
C SER A 27 -4.61 -15.10 4.51
N ASN A 28 -5.50 -15.68 5.32
CA ASN A 28 -6.11 -16.97 5.04
C ASN A 28 -7.07 -16.91 3.84
N GLY A 29 -7.90 -15.87 3.74
CA GLY A 29 -8.77 -15.63 2.59
C GLY A 29 -7.98 -15.46 1.28
N MET A 30 -6.87 -14.71 1.32
CA MET A 30 -5.98 -14.55 0.18
C MET A 30 -5.42 -15.88 -0.30
N LYS A 31 -4.87 -16.69 0.62
CA LYS A 31 -4.33 -18.02 0.27
C LYS A 31 -5.39 -18.95 -0.32
N SER A 32 -6.63 -18.86 0.15
CA SER A 32 -7.71 -19.73 -0.32
C SER A 32 -8.26 -19.33 -1.69
N ILE A 33 -8.29 -18.04 -2.02
CA ILE A 33 -9.04 -17.53 -3.18
C ILE A 33 -8.11 -17.02 -4.29
N PHE A 34 -6.93 -16.53 -3.92
CA PHE A 34 -5.89 -16.06 -4.82
C PHE A 34 -4.54 -16.71 -4.48
N PRO A 35 -4.43 -18.05 -4.55
CA PRO A 35 -3.19 -18.76 -4.18
C PRO A 35 -1.97 -18.31 -4.99
N ASP A 36 -2.17 -17.91 -6.25
CA ASP A 36 -1.10 -17.50 -7.16
C ASP A 36 -0.79 -15.99 -7.12
N ALA A 37 -1.64 -15.20 -6.44
CA ALA A 37 -1.39 -13.78 -6.28
C ALA A 37 -0.29 -13.55 -5.22
N SER A 38 0.60 -12.62 -5.52
CA SER A 38 1.48 -12.11 -4.47
C SER A 38 0.65 -11.25 -3.51
N HIS A 39 1.00 -11.33 -2.24
CA HIS A 39 0.31 -10.57 -1.20
C HIS A 39 1.31 -9.78 -0.39
N GLY A 40 1.04 -8.50 -0.17
CA GLY A 40 1.80 -7.58 0.65
C GLY A 40 0.94 -6.95 1.74
N PHE A 41 1.58 -6.49 2.81
CA PHE A 41 0.94 -5.70 3.84
C PHE A 41 1.11 -4.21 3.56
N CYS A 42 0.05 -3.46 3.88
CA CYS A 42 0.08 -2.01 3.94
C CYS A 42 1.13 -1.56 4.95
N ALA A 43 2.07 -0.73 4.52
CA ALA A 43 3.12 -0.28 5.39
C ALA A 43 2.60 0.58 6.55
N TYR A 44 1.55 1.37 6.31
CA TYR A 44 0.92 2.22 7.31
C TYR A 44 0.26 1.40 8.43
N HIS A 45 -0.56 0.41 8.07
CA HIS A 45 -1.21 -0.45 9.06
C HIS A 45 -0.22 -1.32 9.81
N LEU A 46 0.80 -1.85 9.13
CA LEU A 46 1.86 -2.59 9.79
C LEU A 46 2.62 -1.68 10.77
N ALA A 47 2.96 -0.44 10.40
CA ALA A 47 3.56 0.54 11.32
C ALA A 47 2.67 0.83 12.54
N ASN A 48 1.35 0.96 12.36
CA ASN A 48 0.43 1.21 13.46
C ASN A 48 0.33 0.01 14.42
N ASN A 49 0.38 -1.22 13.91
CA ASN A 49 0.44 -2.41 14.75
C ASN A 49 1.74 -2.44 15.56
N LEU A 50 2.89 -2.15 14.93
CA LEU A 50 4.19 -2.09 15.62
C LEU A 50 4.25 -1.01 16.71
N LYS A 51 3.57 0.12 16.53
CA LYS A 51 3.51 1.21 17.54
C LYS A 51 2.87 0.75 18.85
N GLN A 52 1.92 -0.19 18.80
CA GLN A 52 1.24 -0.68 20.01
C GLN A 52 2.22 -1.44 20.92
N HIS A 53 3.24 -2.07 20.34
CA HIS A 53 4.19 -2.94 21.06
C HIS A 53 5.52 -2.26 21.43
N CYS A 54 5.71 -0.96 21.15
CA CYS A 54 7.00 -0.27 21.32
C CYS A 54 6.92 0.98 22.21
N ARG A 55 7.90 1.16 23.12
CA ARG A 55 8.11 2.40 23.91
C ARG A 55 8.91 3.47 23.14
N LYS A 56 9.90 3.08 22.33
CA LYS A 56 10.73 3.97 21.49
C LYS A 56 10.13 4.13 20.08
N ARG A 57 8.90 4.66 20.03
CA ARG A 57 8.06 4.63 18.82
C ARG A 57 8.61 5.43 17.64
N GLY A 58 9.22 6.60 17.88
CA GLY A 58 9.65 7.49 16.80
C GLY A 58 10.76 6.90 15.92
N ASP A 59 11.88 6.53 16.54
CA ASP A 59 13.07 6.07 15.81
C ASP A 59 12.84 4.76 15.07
N VAL A 60 12.15 3.80 15.71
CA VAL A 60 11.87 2.49 15.13
C VAL A 60 10.93 2.62 13.92
N ILE A 61 9.88 3.45 14.02
CA ILE A 61 8.94 3.66 12.93
C ILE A 61 9.60 4.43 11.77
N ASN A 62 10.48 5.39 12.06
CA ASN A 62 11.26 6.06 11.02
C ASN A 62 12.14 5.07 10.24
N LEU A 63 12.89 4.22 10.96
CA LEU A 63 13.72 3.19 10.34
C LEU A 63 12.88 2.19 9.54
N TYR A 64 11.70 1.81 10.05
CA TYR A 64 10.78 0.93 9.36
C TYR A 64 10.32 1.51 8.02
N TYR A 65 9.88 2.77 7.98
CA TYR A 65 9.48 3.38 6.72
C TYR A 65 10.66 3.48 5.75
N ARG A 66 11.84 3.91 6.23
CA ARG A 66 13.04 3.95 5.38
C ARG A 66 13.39 2.58 4.81
N ALA A 67 13.30 1.52 5.60
CA ALA A 67 13.54 0.16 5.14
C ALA A 67 12.47 -0.27 4.11
N THR A 68 11.21 0.00 4.40
CA THR A 68 10.07 -0.29 3.49
C THR A 68 10.27 0.35 2.12
N TYR A 69 10.75 1.59 2.07
CA TYR A 69 10.98 2.35 0.82
C TYR A 69 12.39 2.20 0.24
N ALA A 70 13.28 1.41 0.84
CA ALA A 70 14.64 1.22 0.35
C ALA A 70 14.62 0.58 -1.05
N PHE A 71 15.44 1.12 -1.96
CA PHE A 71 15.57 0.61 -3.33
C PHE A 71 16.75 -0.36 -3.50
N ARG A 72 17.65 -0.43 -2.50
CA ARG A 72 18.86 -1.25 -2.52
C ARG A 72 18.87 -2.20 -1.33
N VAL A 73 19.25 -3.46 -1.58
CA VAL A 73 19.34 -4.49 -0.54
C VAL A 73 20.29 -4.07 0.57
N VAL A 74 21.47 -3.53 0.20
CA VAL A 74 22.47 -3.04 1.18
C VAL A 74 21.91 -1.95 2.09
N GLU A 75 21.10 -1.04 1.53
CA GLU A 75 20.44 0.01 2.33
C GLU A 75 19.40 -0.60 3.27
N PHE A 76 18.54 -1.49 2.76
CA PHE A 76 17.55 -2.22 3.54
C PHE A 76 18.19 -2.96 4.72
N ASP A 77 19.21 -3.77 4.46
CA ASP A 77 19.90 -4.57 5.47
C ASP A 77 20.53 -3.69 6.55
N SER A 78 21.16 -2.57 6.16
CA SER A 78 21.74 -1.62 7.11
C SER A 78 20.68 -1.03 8.06
N LEU A 79 19.48 -0.75 7.54
CA LEU A 79 18.37 -0.21 8.31
C LEU A 79 17.77 -1.26 9.24
N MET A 80 17.65 -2.52 8.79
CA MET A 80 17.19 -3.63 9.63
C MET A 80 18.16 -3.94 10.77
N VAL A 81 19.47 -3.93 10.52
CA VAL A 81 20.50 -4.08 11.56
C VAL A 81 20.42 -2.94 12.58
N LYS A 82 20.29 -1.69 12.12
CA LYS A 82 20.12 -0.53 13.01
C LYS A 82 18.83 -0.61 13.82
N MET A 83 17.75 -1.12 13.23
CA MET A 83 16.50 -1.32 13.97
C MET A 83 16.66 -2.39 15.05
N LYS A 84 17.36 -3.50 14.74
CA LYS A 84 17.63 -4.58 15.69
C LYS A 84 18.39 -4.09 16.93
N SER A 85 19.37 -3.20 16.75
CA SER A 85 20.15 -2.65 17.87
C SER A 85 19.33 -1.72 18.77
N ILE A 86 18.29 -1.08 18.24
CA ILE A 86 17.40 -0.18 19.00
C ILE A 86 16.26 -0.98 19.67
N HIS A 87 15.69 -1.94 18.94
CA HIS A 87 14.51 -2.70 19.38
C HIS A 87 14.42 -4.07 18.70
N SER A 88 15.19 -5.05 19.19
CA SER A 88 15.27 -6.40 18.64
C SER A 88 13.91 -7.07 18.44
N LYS A 89 12.97 -6.92 19.38
CA LYS A 89 11.63 -7.53 19.28
C LYS A 89 10.84 -7.09 18.04
N VAL A 90 10.96 -5.81 17.64
CA VAL A 90 10.24 -5.29 16.46
C VAL A 90 10.92 -5.78 15.18
N HIS A 91 12.25 -5.86 15.19
CA HIS A 91 12.99 -6.51 14.12
C HIS A 91 12.53 -7.97 13.94
N ASP A 92 12.45 -8.74 15.02
CA ASP A 92 12.09 -10.15 14.97
C ASP A 92 10.64 -10.35 14.50
N GLU A 93 9.70 -9.51 14.97
CA GLU A 93 8.32 -9.47 14.51
C GLU A 93 8.23 -9.17 13.00
N LEU A 94 9.01 -8.21 12.49
CA LEU A 94 9.07 -7.90 11.05
C LEU A 94 9.64 -9.04 10.21
N VAL A 95 10.64 -9.76 10.74
CA VAL A 95 11.18 -10.96 10.08
C VAL A 95 10.14 -12.06 10.03
N GLU A 96 9.37 -12.26 11.10
CA GLU A 96 8.27 -13.23 11.17
C GLU A 96 7.13 -12.89 10.20
N VAL A 97 6.77 -11.60 10.10
CA VAL A 97 5.81 -11.10 9.10
C VAL A 97 6.26 -11.41 7.67
N GLY A 98 7.57 -11.47 7.43
CA GLY A 98 8.19 -11.73 6.14
C GLY A 98 8.58 -10.44 5.41
N ILE A 99 9.87 -10.23 5.19
CA ILE A 99 10.44 -9.00 4.60
C ILE A 99 9.82 -8.64 3.24
N GLN A 100 9.51 -9.64 2.42
CA GLN A 100 8.88 -9.51 1.10
C GLN A 100 7.45 -8.95 1.16
N LYS A 101 6.81 -9.02 2.35
CA LYS A 101 5.45 -8.53 2.58
C LYS A 101 5.39 -7.04 2.81
N PHE A 102 6.48 -6.35 3.16
CA PHE A 102 6.46 -4.89 3.35
C PHE A 102 7.57 -4.16 2.58
N SER A 103 8.72 -4.79 2.35
CA SER A 103 9.85 -4.17 1.65
C SER A 103 9.60 -4.01 0.15
N LEU A 104 9.95 -2.85 -0.40
CA LEU A 104 9.95 -2.60 -1.85
C LEU A 104 11.02 -3.44 -2.56
N VAL A 105 12.25 -3.46 -2.03
CA VAL A 105 13.39 -4.14 -2.70
C VAL A 105 13.30 -5.66 -2.64
N HIS A 106 12.64 -6.22 -1.63
CA HIS A 106 12.43 -7.67 -1.50
C HIS A 106 11.07 -8.14 -2.00
N CYS A 107 10.21 -7.26 -2.53
CA CYS A 107 8.92 -7.69 -3.03
C CYS A 107 9.10 -8.50 -4.33
N PRO A 108 8.49 -9.70 -4.45
CA PRO A 108 8.57 -10.50 -5.68
C PRO A 108 7.93 -9.82 -6.89
N ARG A 109 7.08 -8.81 -6.66
CA ARG A 109 6.42 -8.02 -7.70
C ARG A 109 6.67 -6.53 -7.50
N LYS A 110 6.59 -5.77 -8.59
CA LYS A 110 6.72 -4.32 -8.53
C LYS A 110 5.53 -3.73 -7.77
N ARG A 111 5.81 -3.11 -6.62
CA ARG A 111 4.82 -2.37 -5.81
C ARG A 111 4.41 -1.02 -6.41
N TYR A 112 5.10 -0.52 -7.45
CA TYR A 112 4.86 0.80 -8.07
C TYR A 112 4.59 1.92 -7.05
N HIS A 113 5.33 1.93 -5.92
CA HIS A 113 5.14 2.87 -4.81
C HIS A 113 3.76 2.81 -4.10
N MET A 114 2.88 1.87 -4.48
CA MET A 114 1.72 1.46 -3.69
C MET A 114 2.23 0.69 -2.47
N ILE A 115 2.68 1.44 -1.46
CA ILE A 115 3.22 0.90 -0.22
C ILE A 115 2.23 1.17 0.93
N THR A 116 1.43 2.21 0.81
CA THR A 116 0.31 2.55 1.70
C THR A 116 -1.02 2.29 1.00
N ILE A 117 -2.07 2.04 1.78
CA ILE A 117 -3.43 1.89 1.23
C ILE A 117 -4.21 3.21 1.27
N ASN A 118 -3.55 4.34 1.00
CA ASN A 118 -4.20 5.66 0.99
C ASN A 118 -5.47 5.67 0.11
N ILE A 119 -5.46 4.95 -1.02
CA ILE A 119 -6.64 4.82 -1.89
C ILE A 119 -7.79 4.12 -1.17
N ALA A 120 -7.53 3.00 -0.48
CA ALA A 120 -8.56 2.26 0.24
C ALA A 120 -9.08 3.04 1.46
N GLU A 121 -8.21 3.72 2.20
CA GLU A 121 -8.57 4.58 3.33
C GLU A 121 -9.39 5.81 2.89
N SER A 122 -9.01 6.44 1.78
CA SER A 122 -9.73 7.56 1.18
C SER A 122 -11.11 7.13 0.70
N MET A 123 -11.19 6.00 -0.01
CA MET A 123 -12.46 5.41 -0.45
C MET A 123 -13.35 5.06 0.75
N ASN A 124 -12.80 4.39 1.76
CA ASN A 124 -13.54 4.08 2.98
C ASN A 124 -14.09 5.35 3.63
N SER A 125 -13.27 6.41 3.72
CA SER A 125 -13.70 7.71 4.28
C SER A 125 -14.85 8.35 3.49
N CYS A 126 -14.81 8.29 2.15
CA CYS A 126 -15.93 8.74 1.31
C CYS A 126 -17.20 7.90 1.52
N LEU A 127 -17.04 6.58 1.72
CA LEU A 127 -18.13 5.63 1.88
C LEU A 127 -18.75 5.64 3.27
N LEU A 128 -18.00 6.02 4.32
CA LEU A 128 -18.51 6.10 5.69
C LEU A 128 -19.76 6.99 5.80
N VAL A 129 -19.81 8.07 5.01
CA VAL A 129 -20.93 9.03 5.00
C VAL A 129 -22.23 8.40 4.50
N ILE A 130 -22.12 7.39 3.63
CA ILE A 130 -23.26 6.76 2.94
C ILE A 130 -23.49 5.30 3.34
N GLN A 131 -22.71 4.77 4.29
CA GLN A 131 -22.75 3.38 4.74
C GLN A 131 -24.14 2.89 5.14
N LYS A 132 -25.00 3.79 5.64
CA LYS A 132 -26.35 3.46 6.13
C LYS A 132 -27.44 3.57 5.06
N LEU A 133 -27.09 3.87 3.82
CA LEU A 133 -28.05 3.98 2.72
C LEU A 133 -28.37 2.59 2.12
N PRO A 134 -29.50 2.45 1.41
CA PRO A 134 -29.79 1.26 0.63
C PRO A 134 -28.68 0.94 -0.37
N ILE A 135 -28.48 -0.34 -0.66
CA ILE A 135 -27.41 -0.81 -1.56
C ILE A 135 -27.40 -0.12 -2.93
N ILE A 136 -28.59 0.16 -3.47
CA ILE A 136 -28.76 0.87 -4.74
C ILE A 136 -28.21 2.30 -4.64
N SER A 137 -28.49 3.00 -3.54
CA SER A 137 -27.99 4.36 -3.32
C SER A 137 -26.47 4.39 -3.15
N ILE A 138 -25.89 3.38 -2.49
CA ILE A 138 -24.43 3.25 -2.36
C ILE A 138 -23.80 3.00 -3.73
N ALA A 139 -24.38 2.10 -4.54
CA ALA A 139 -23.87 1.80 -5.88
C ALA A 139 -23.93 3.03 -6.81
N GLU A 140 -25.04 3.78 -6.75
CA GLU A 140 -25.21 5.02 -7.51
C GLU A 140 -24.21 6.09 -7.09
N PHE A 141 -23.97 6.25 -5.79
CA PHE A 141 -22.96 7.18 -5.30
C PHE A 141 -21.54 6.80 -5.76
N ILE A 142 -21.17 5.52 -5.66
CA ILE A 142 -19.86 5.03 -6.13
C ILE A 142 -19.70 5.31 -7.62
N ARG A 143 -20.74 5.01 -8.41
CA ARG A 143 -20.76 5.26 -9.85
C ARG A 143 -20.52 6.74 -10.15
N ASP A 144 -21.29 7.63 -9.54
CA ASP A 144 -21.17 9.08 -9.71
C ASP A 144 -19.80 9.62 -9.27
N LEU A 145 -19.30 9.19 -8.11
CA LEU A 145 -17.98 9.57 -7.59
C LEU A 145 -16.86 9.19 -8.57
N LEU A 146 -16.84 7.93 -9.02
CA LEU A 146 -15.83 7.44 -9.95
C LEU A 146 -15.94 8.17 -11.30
N GLN A 147 -17.14 8.38 -11.81
CA GLN A 147 -17.35 9.13 -13.06
C GLN A 147 -16.80 10.55 -12.97
N ARG A 148 -17.10 11.28 -11.90
CA ARG A 148 -16.57 12.64 -11.66
C ARG A 148 -15.05 12.64 -11.54
N TRP A 149 -14.47 11.72 -10.77
CA TRP A 149 -13.01 11.61 -10.64
C TRP A 149 -12.33 11.33 -11.98
N PHE A 150 -12.81 10.34 -12.74
CA PHE A 150 -12.22 10.03 -14.05
C PHE A 150 -12.44 11.16 -15.06
N HIS A 151 -13.56 11.87 -15.00
CA HIS A 151 -13.77 13.07 -15.81
C HIS A 151 -12.73 14.14 -15.49
N ASN A 152 -12.59 14.51 -14.22
CA ASN A 152 -11.62 15.52 -13.78
C ASN A 152 -10.18 15.12 -14.11
N HIS A 153 -9.81 13.86 -13.90
CA HIS A 153 -8.47 13.37 -14.27
C HIS A 153 -8.21 13.50 -15.79
N ARG A 154 -9.20 13.21 -16.64
CA ARG A 154 -9.06 13.39 -18.09
C ARG A 154 -8.94 14.85 -18.49
N CYS A 155 -9.69 15.75 -17.84
CA CYS A 155 -9.58 17.19 -18.08
C CYS A 155 -8.19 17.71 -17.68
N ASN A 156 -7.74 17.39 -16.46
CA ASN A 156 -6.42 17.79 -15.97
C ASN A 156 -5.29 17.24 -16.86
N ALA A 157 -5.39 15.98 -17.30
CA ALA A 157 -4.41 15.38 -18.19
C ALA A 157 -4.33 16.09 -19.55
N ARG A 158 -5.46 16.57 -20.09
CA ARG A 158 -5.49 17.35 -21.34
C ARG A 158 -4.84 18.72 -21.19
N GLU A 159 -4.96 19.32 -20.01
CA GLU A 159 -4.36 20.62 -19.68
C GLU A 159 -2.87 20.50 -19.33
N THR A 160 -2.39 19.28 -19.06
CA THR A 160 -0.99 19.06 -18.68
C THR A 160 -0.09 19.22 -19.91
N PRO A 161 0.85 20.18 -19.91
CA PRO A 161 1.68 20.48 -21.09
C PRO A 161 2.85 19.49 -21.26
N THR A 162 3.09 18.62 -20.28
CA THR A 162 4.19 17.66 -20.29
C THR A 162 3.67 16.23 -20.32
N PHE A 163 4.55 15.30 -20.70
CA PHE A 163 4.24 13.87 -20.66
C PHE A 163 4.03 13.33 -19.23
N LEU A 164 4.56 14.02 -18.22
CA LEU A 164 4.43 13.65 -16.82
C LEU A 164 3.31 14.45 -16.14
N THR A 165 2.69 13.87 -15.12
CA THR A 165 1.83 14.64 -14.21
C THR A 165 2.66 15.70 -13.49
N GLN A 166 2.03 16.79 -13.06
CA GLN A 166 2.73 17.90 -12.39
C GLN A 166 3.57 17.41 -11.19
N ASP A 167 3.01 16.52 -10.36
CA ASP A 167 3.70 15.94 -9.21
C ASP A 167 4.91 15.10 -9.62
N ALA A 168 4.76 14.26 -10.66
CA ALA A 168 5.85 13.44 -11.16
C ALA A 168 6.95 14.29 -11.80
N TYR A 169 6.56 15.33 -12.54
CA TYR A 169 7.48 16.29 -13.13
C TYR A 169 8.29 17.01 -12.04
N GLN A 170 7.62 17.52 -11.00
CA GLN A 170 8.29 18.18 -9.88
C GLN A 170 9.22 17.22 -9.14
N HIS A 171 8.79 15.99 -8.89
CA HIS A 171 9.62 15.00 -8.21
C HIS A 171 10.87 14.58 -9.02
N VAL A 172 10.76 14.48 -10.36
CA VAL A 172 11.93 14.27 -11.23
C VAL A 172 12.84 15.50 -11.21
N LYS A 173 12.26 16.69 -11.33
CA LYS A 173 12.99 17.96 -11.26
C LYS A 173 13.81 18.07 -9.97
N ASP A 174 13.20 17.77 -8.83
CA ASP A 174 13.84 17.83 -7.52
C ASP A 174 14.96 16.79 -7.34
N ARG A 175 14.92 15.66 -8.06
CA ARG A 175 15.95 14.62 -7.98
C ARG A 175 17.07 14.75 -9.01
N VAL A 176 16.79 15.35 -10.16
CA VAL A 176 17.74 15.42 -11.29
C VAL A 176 18.40 16.79 -11.40
N LEU A 177 17.74 17.88 -10.98
CA LEU A 177 18.27 19.24 -11.08
C LEU A 177 18.79 19.80 -9.75
N SER A 178 18.65 19.05 -8.66
CA SER A 178 19.17 19.41 -7.32
C SER A 178 20.44 18.66 -6.94
N SER A 179 21.01 17.89 -7.89
CA SER A 179 22.29 17.17 -7.80
C SER A 179 23.31 17.85 -8.69
#